data_AF-A0A9C7UYW7-F1
#
_entry.id   AF-A0A9C7UYW7-F1
#
_cell.length_a   1.000
_cell.length_b   1.000
_cell.length_c   1.000
_cell.angle_alpha   90.00
_cell.angle_beta   90.00
_cell.angle_gamma   90.00
#
_symmetry.space_group_name_H-M   'P 1'
#
loop_
_entity.id
_entity.type
_entity.pdbx_description
1 polymer ?
#
loop_
_entity_poly.entity_id
_entity_poly.type
_entity_poly.pdbx_seq_one_letter_code
_entity_poly.pdbx_strand_id
1 'polypeptide(L)'
;LLAQESDDEFTASFRKEREGLFAVLQDRQLGILDRIGRCAEYAWNIQQQIEGGAPAEIPQEWESITGEESVSRLMDTLSGMESINGEWTEVLSRLTERHAELVRRLPEFLAENGDWRYEHIAVYGIFRHYTESLDDSAAYARVMLACCSALTVMLMDCMKWLDGGSISEWDMILDLKLYSKQVEYSQENINAFLEEYY
;
A
#
# COMPACT_ATOMS: atom_id res chain seq x y z
N LEU A 1 -13.82 -16.87 31.15
CA LEU A 1 -15.07 -17.16 30.43
C LEU A 1 -15.53 -15.91 29.69
N LEU A 2 -16.13 -14.89 30.31
CA LEU A 2 -16.52 -13.65 29.58
C LEU A 2 -15.37 -12.90 28.86
N ALA A 3 -14.19 -12.77 29.49
CA ALA A 3 -13.03 -12.14 28.84
C ALA A 3 -12.43 -13.02 27.71
N GLN A 4 -12.56 -14.35 27.82
CA GLN A 4 -12.09 -15.30 26.81
C GLN A 4 -13.03 -15.34 25.60
N GLU A 5 -14.34 -15.29 25.84
CA GLU A 5 -15.35 -15.19 24.78
C GLU A 5 -15.26 -13.86 24.02
N SER A 6 -14.95 -12.76 24.71
CA SER A 6 -14.70 -11.44 24.11
C SER A 6 -13.43 -11.40 23.25
N ASP A 7 -12.33 -11.99 23.72
CA ASP A 7 -11.08 -12.07 22.95
C ASP A 7 -11.22 -12.96 21.71
N ASP A 8 -11.99 -14.06 21.81
CA ASP A 8 -12.27 -14.96 20.70
C ASP A 8 -13.15 -14.31 19.61
N GLU A 9 -14.16 -13.52 20.01
CA GLU A 9 -15.04 -12.79 19.09
C GLU A 9 -14.29 -11.64 18.38
N PHE A 10 -13.46 -10.90 19.11
CA PHE A 10 -12.60 -9.84 18.55
C PHE A 10 -11.60 -10.41 17.54
N THR A 11 -10.92 -11.49 17.90
CA THR A 11 -9.98 -12.18 17.00
C THR A 11 -10.69 -12.76 15.76
N ALA A 12 -11.94 -13.21 15.89
CA ALA A 12 -12.74 -13.67 14.75
C ALA A 12 -13.11 -12.54 13.79
N SER A 13 -13.44 -11.33 14.30
CA SER A 13 -13.71 -10.16 13.45
C SER A 13 -12.49 -9.80 12.60
N PHE A 14 -11.31 -9.68 13.21
CA PHE A 14 -10.07 -9.36 12.50
C PHE A 14 -9.72 -10.36 11.41
N ARG A 15 -9.99 -11.65 11.63
CA ARG A 15 -9.79 -12.67 10.58
C ARG A 15 -10.71 -12.44 9.40
N LYS A 16 -11.98 -12.14 9.66
CA LYS A 16 -12.99 -11.88 8.62
C LYS A 16 -12.64 -10.61 7.83
N GLU A 17 -12.21 -9.55 8.51
CA GLU A 17 -11.76 -8.31 7.87
C GLU A 17 -10.55 -8.57 6.97
N ARG A 18 -9.55 -9.30 7.47
CA ARG A 18 -8.37 -9.68 6.68
C ARG A 18 -8.74 -10.52 5.46
N GLU A 19 -9.65 -11.49 5.61
CA GLU A 19 -10.19 -12.26 4.49
C GLU A 19 -10.90 -11.36 3.47
N GLY A 20 -11.63 -10.35 3.92
CA GLY A 20 -12.24 -9.34 3.07
C GLY A 20 -11.20 -8.51 2.31
N LEU A 21 -10.13 -8.06 2.98
CA LEU A 21 -9.02 -7.33 2.34
C LEU A 21 -8.36 -8.17 1.25
N PHE A 22 -8.11 -9.46 1.52
CA PHE A 22 -7.63 -10.38 0.49
C PHE A 22 -8.62 -10.55 -0.67
N ALA A 23 -9.90 -10.70 -0.38
CA ALA A 23 -10.93 -10.85 -1.41
C ALA A 23 -10.98 -9.62 -2.34
N VAL A 24 -10.88 -8.41 -1.79
CA VAL A 24 -10.80 -7.16 -2.58
C VAL A 24 -9.56 -7.15 -3.47
N LEU A 25 -8.39 -7.43 -2.88
CA LEU A 25 -7.14 -7.46 -3.64
C LEU A 25 -7.10 -8.58 -4.70
N GLN A 26 -7.85 -9.66 -4.52
CA GLN A 26 -7.86 -10.81 -5.43
C GLN A 26 -9.03 -10.81 -6.42
N ASP A 27 -9.87 -9.76 -6.43
CA ASP A 27 -10.96 -9.60 -7.41
C ASP A 27 -10.45 -9.18 -8.79
N ARG A 28 -9.83 -10.11 -9.51
CA ARG A 28 -9.21 -9.90 -10.84
C ARG A 28 -10.20 -9.53 -11.96
N GLN A 29 -11.48 -9.31 -11.65
CA GLN A 29 -12.41 -8.66 -12.57
C GLN A 29 -12.10 -7.16 -12.74
N LEU A 30 -11.35 -6.58 -11.80
CA LEU A 30 -10.95 -5.18 -11.76
C LEU A 30 -9.45 -5.04 -11.97
N GLY A 31 -9.01 -3.87 -12.46
CA GLY A 31 -7.58 -3.55 -12.55
C GLY A 31 -6.97 -3.37 -11.15
N ILE A 32 -5.67 -3.62 -11.01
CA ILE A 32 -4.98 -3.48 -9.71
C ILE A 32 -5.16 -2.10 -9.04
N LEU A 33 -5.21 -1.01 -9.81
CA LEU A 33 -5.41 0.33 -9.25
C LEU A 33 -6.77 0.46 -8.57
N ASP A 34 -7.83 -0.06 -9.19
CA ASP A 34 -9.17 -0.10 -8.61
C ASP A 34 -9.21 -0.99 -7.35
N ARG A 35 -8.54 -2.15 -7.41
CA ARG A 35 -8.48 -3.09 -6.28
C ARG A 35 -7.76 -2.50 -5.08
N ILE A 36 -6.63 -1.83 -5.29
CA ILE A 36 -5.89 -1.15 -4.22
C ILE A 36 -6.71 0.02 -3.66
N GLY A 37 -7.35 0.82 -4.50
CA GLY A 37 -8.24 1.90 -4.06
C GLY A 37 -9.39 1.40 -3.20
N ARG A 38 -10.07 0.33 -3.62
CA ARG A 38 -11.13 -0.32 -2.83
C ARG A 38 -10.60 -0.96 -1.55
N CYS A 39 -9.36 -1.45 -1.56
CA CYS A 39 -8.74 -2.01 -0.36
C CYS A 39 -8.50 -0.92 0.69
N ALA A 40 -8.00 0.25 0.28
CA ALA A 40 -7.84 1.42 1.15
C ALA A 40 -9.20 1.89 1.72
N GLU A 41 -10.22 1.98 0.88
CA GLU A 41 -11.59 2.34 1.29
C GLU A 41 -12.16 1.33 2.29
N TYR A 42 -11.96 0.03 2.05
CA TYR A 42 -12.41 -1.01 2.96
C TYR A 42 -11.69 -0.93 4.31
N ALA A 43 -10.39 -0.66 4.30
CA ALA A 43 -9.60 -0.47 5.51
C ALA A 43 -10.00 0.76 6.33
N TRP A 44 -10.37 1.85 5.66
CA TRP A 44 -10.90 3.02 6.33
C TRP A 44 -12.18 2.69 7.09
N ASN A 45 -13.09 1.94 6.47
CA ASN A 45 -14.30 1.48 7.14
C ASN A 45 -14.01 0.60 8.37
N ILE A 46 -13.00 -0.28 8.28
CA ILE A 46 -12.54 -1.09 9.42
C ILE A 46 -12.04 -0.17 10.55
N GLN A 47 -11.22 0.84 10.24
CA GLN A 47 -10.70 1.79 11.22
C GLN A 47 -11.82 2.54 11.94
N GLN A 48 -12.84 3.00 11.20
CA GLN A 48 -14.01 3.67 11.80
C GLN A 48 -14.75 2.75 12.79
N GLN A 49 -14.81 1.44 12.52
CA GLN A 49 -15.43 0.47 13.44
C GLN A 49 -14.59 0.25 14.70
N ILE A 50 -13.26 0.19 14.57
CA ILE A 50 -12.32 0.05 15.70
C ILE A 50 -12.42 1.26 16.64
N GLU A 51 -12.56 2.48 16.11
CA GLU A 51 -12.68 3.72 16.88
C GLU A 51 -14.05 3.89 17.55
N GLY A 52 -14.94 2.91 17.43
CA GLY A 52 -16.29 2.94 18.01
C GLY A 52 -17.29 3.77 17.19
N GLY A 53 -16.94 4.10 15.95
CA GLY A 53 -17.85 4.69 14.99
C GLY A 53 -18.93 3.69 14.54
N ALA A 54 -20.14 4.20 14.29
CA ALA A 54 -21.07 3.48 13.43
C ALA A 54 -20.41 3.30 12.04
N PRO A 55 -20.81 2.30 11.23
CA PRO A 55 -20.38 2.23 9.83
C PRO A 55 -20.60 3.59 9.18
N ALA A 56 -19.51 4.30 8.92
CA ALA A 56 -19.57 5.62 8.35
C ALA A 56 -19.84 5.46 6.85
N GLU A 57 -20.61 6.38 6.29
CA GLU A 57 -20.62 6.50 4.83
C GLU A 57 -19.22 6.95 4.41
N ILE A 58 -18.70 6.32 3.35
CA ILE A 58 -17.44 6.74 2.73
C ILE A 58 -17.55 8.24 2.43
N PRO A 59 -16.53 9.05 2.76
CA PRO A 59 -16.54 10.47 2.49
C PRO A 59 -16.91 10.74 1.03
N GLN A 60 -17.76 11.74 0.81
CA GLN A 60 -18.19 12.12 -0.54
C GLN A 60 -17.00 12.49 -1.45
N GLU A 61 -15.90 12.94 -0.84
CA GLU A 61 -14.62 13.28 -1.48
C GLU A 61 -13.55 12.26 -1.06
N TRP A 62 -13.80 10.96 -1.26
CA TRP A 62 -12.78 9.93 -1.07
C TRP A 62 -11.67 10.09 -2.11
N GLU A 63 -10.46 10.35 -1.64
CA GLU A 63 -9.32 10.56 -2.52
C GLU A 63 -8.85 9.23 -3.13
N SER A 64 -8.65 9.21 -4.44
CA SER A 64 -8.02 8.07 -5.11
C SER A 64 -6.58 7.91 -4.61
N ILE A 65 -6.13 6.68 -4.41
CA ILE A 65 -4.73 6.40 -4.07
C ILE A 65 -3.74 6.87 -5.15
N THR A 66 -4.21 7.07 -6.38
CA THR A 66 -3.44 7.67 -7.47
C THR A 66 -3.78 9.14 -7.70
N GLY A 67 -4.51 9.77 -6.77
CA GLY A 67 -4.79 11.21 -6.76
C GLY A 67 -3.53 12.02 -6.51
N GLU A 68 -3.55 13.29 -6.92
CA GLU A 68 -2.40 14.17 -6.81
C GLU A 68 -1.97 14.39 -5.35
N GLU A 69 -2.92 14.57 -4.42
CA GLU A 69 -2.58 14.81 -3.02
C GLU A 69 -2.11 13.51 -2.36
N SER A 70 -2.78 12.39 -2.62
CA SER A 70 -2.40 11.05 -2.13
C SER A 70 -1.01 10.62 -2.58
N VAL A 71 -0.66 10.85 -3.85
CA VAL A 71 0.67 10.51 -4.37
C VAL A 71 1.72 11.49 -3.86
N SER A 72 1.40 12.79 -3.77
CA SER A 72 2.32 13.77 -3.16
C SER A 72 2.62 13.42 -1.72
N ARG A 73 1.59 13.10 -0.94
CA ARG A 73 1.68 12.63 0.44
C ARG A 73 2.58 11.41 0.54
N LEU A 74 2.41 10.41 -0.33
CA LEU A 74 3.27 9.24 -0.38
C LEU A 74 4.74 9.60 -0.64
N MET A 75 5.03 10.50 -1.59
CA MET A 75 6.39 10.96 -1.85
C MET A 75 6.99 11.68 -0.63
N ASP A 76 6.21 12.50 0.07
CA ASP A 76 6.61 13.18 1.30
C ASP A 76 6.89 12.17 2.42
N THR A 77 6.02 11.17 2.62
CA THR A 77 6.23 10.08 3.60
C THR A 77 7.55 9.36 3.34
N LEU A 78 7.79 8.96 2.09
CA LEU A 78 9.00 8.24 1.70
C LEU A 78 10.26 9.11 1.86
N SER A 79 10.13 10.43 1.68
CA SER A 79 11.24 11.39 1.82
C SER A 79 11.58 11.68 3.28
N GLY A 80 10.62 11.53 4.20
CA GLY A 80 10.84 11.67 5.64
C GLY A 80 11.55 10.48 6.30
N MET A 81 11.69 9.36 5.59
CA MET A 81 12.33 8.14 6.11
C MET A 81 13.86 8.22 6.15
N GLU A 82 14.47 7.42 7.02
CA GLU A 82 15.92 7.25 7.00
C GLU A 82 16.34 6.52 5.72
N SER A 83 17.18 7.16 4.91
CA SER A 83 17.65 6.58 3.66
C SER A 83 18.66 5.46 3.90
N ILE A 84 18.44 4.30 3.29
CA ILE A 84 19.34 3.16 3.39
C ILE A 84 20.64 3.34 2.60
N ASN A 85 20.58 4.01 1.44
CA ASN A 85 21.73 4.24 0.57
C ASN A 85 21.45 5.34 -0.47
N GLY A 86 22.50 5.73 -1.20
CA GLY A 86 22.38 6.74 -2.26
C GLY A 86 21.54 6.30 -3.47
N GLU A 87 21.45 5.01 -3.73
CA GLU A 87 20.62 4.46 -4.82
C GLU A 87 19.14 4.74 -4.58
N TRP A 88 18.64 4.47 -3.37
CA TRP A 88 17.28 4.82 -2.97
C TRP A 88 17.04 6.33 -3.06
N THR A 89 17.96 7.15 -2.53
CA THR A 89 17.82 8.62 -2.57
C THR A 89 17.68 9.14 -4.00
N GLU A 90 18.45 8.60 -4.95
CA GLU A 90 18.35 8.98 -6.35
C GLU A 90 17.01 8.54 -6.97
N VAL A 91 16.59 7.29 -6.73
CA VAL A 91 15.30 6.78 -7.22
C VAL A 91 14.15 7.63 -6.69
N LEU A 92 14.12 7.91 -5.39
CA LEU A 92 13.08 8.70 -4.76
C LEU A 92 13.03 10.13 -5.30
N SER A 93 14.16 10.79 -5.51
CA SER A 93 14.20 12.13 -6.13
C SER A 93 13.52 12.13 -7.50
N ARG A 94 13.81 11.12 -8.33
CA ARG A 94 13.23 10.99 -9.67
C ARG A 94 11.74 10.63 -9.63
N LEU A 95 11.32 9.80 -8.67
CA LEU A 95 9.89 9.52 -8.44
C LEU A 95 9.15 10.81 -8.05
N THR A 96 9.67 11.58 -7.08
CA THR A 96 9.08 12.84 -6.63
C THR A 96 8.96 13.85 -7.76
N GLU A 97 9.96 13.95 -8.64
CA GLU A 97 9.91 14.87 -9.78
C GLU A 97 8.92 14.43 -10.87
N ARG A 98 8.68 13.12 -11.04
CA ARG A 98 7.96 12.56 -12.18
C ARG A 98 6.62 11.91 -11.82
N HIS A 99 6.22 11.86 -10.56
CA HIS A 99 5.06 11.08 -10.11
C HIS A 99 3.79 11.37 -10.93
N ALA A 100 3.52 12.63 -11.29
CA ALA A 100 2.37 13.00 -12.11
C ALA A 100 2.41 12.43 -13.55
N GLU A 101 3.61 12.31 -14.15
CA GLU A 101 3.79 11.61 -15.42
C GLU A 101 3.58 10.11 -15.24
N LEU A 102 4.23 9.52 -14.23
CA LEU A 102 4.23 8.08 -13.96
C LEU A 102 2.81 7.57 -13.70
N VAL A 103 2.05 8.23 -12.83
CA VAL A 103 0.64 7.90 -12.55
C VAL A 103 -0.20 7.86 -13.82
N ARG A 104 -0.01 8.84 -14.73
CA ARG A 104 -0.74 8.88 -16.00
C ARG A 104 -0.38 7.72 -16.93
N ARG A 105 0.83 7.19 -16.83
CA ARG A 105 1.35 6.08 -17.65
C ARG A 105 1.11 4.70 -17.03
N LEU A 106 0.76 4.61 -15.75
CA LEU A 106 0.45 3.34 -15.08
C LEU A 106 -0.54 2.46 -15.85
N PRO A 107 -1.67 2.96 -16.39
CA PRO A 107 -2.61 2.10 -17.11
C PRO A 107 -2.00 1.42 -18.35
N GLU A 108 -1.16 2.14 -19.10
CA GLU A 108 -0.46 1.61 -20.27
C GLU A 108 0.62 0.60 -19.86
N PHE A 109 1.42 0.96 -18.86
CA PHE A 109 2.44 0.11 -18.29
C PHE A 109 1.87 -1.23 -17.80
N LEU A 110 0.77 -1.19 -17.03
CA LEU A 110 0.09 -2.35 -16.47
C LEU A 110 -0.56 -3.23 -17.56
N ALA A 111 -1.08 -2.63 -18.61
CA ALA A 111 -1.64 -3.37 -19.74
C ALA A 111 -0.57 -4.17 -20.50
N GLU A 112 0.65 -3.64 -20.60
CA GLU A 112 1.78 -4.29 -21.29
C GLU A 112 2.50 -5.33 -20.41
N ASN A 113 2.68 -5.05 -19.13
CA ASN A 113 3.56 -5.83 -18.24
C ASN A 113 2.79 -6.71 -17.24
N GLY A 114 1.47 -6.55 -17.14
CA GLY A 114 0.61 -7.26 -16.18
C GLY A 114 0.71 -6.71 -14.76
N ASP A 115 -0.23 -7.12 -13.91
CA ASP A 115 -0.41 -6.52 -12.57
C ASP A 115 -0.27 -7.50 -11.39
N TRP A 116 -0.08 -8.80 -11.68
CA TRP A 116 -0.10 -9.87 -10.68
C TRP A 116 0.95 -9.71 -9.58
N ARG A 117 2.10 -9.08 -9.89
CA ARG A 117 3.19 -8.82 -8.94
C ARG A 117 2.75 -7.83 -7.87
N TYR A 118 2.06 -6.78 -8.27
CA TYR A 118 1.59 -5.72 -7.38
C TYR A 118 0.43 -6.22 -6.50
N GLU A 119 -0.42 -7.11 -7.03
CA GLU A 119 -1.36 -7.89 -6.20
C GLU A 119 -0.61 -8.66 -5.10
N HIS A 120 0.46 -9.39 -5.45
CA HIS A 120 1.22 -10.16 -4.46
C HIS A 120 1.94 -9.29 -3.43
N ILE A 121 2.46 -8.13 -3.83
CA ILE A 121 3.06 -7.16 -2.90
C ILE A 121 2.01 -6.68 -1.90
N ALA A 122 0.84 -6.26 -2.36
CA ALA A 122 -0.23 -5.80 -1.47
C ALA A 122 -0.73 -6.93 -0.56
N VAL A 123 -1.00 -8.13 -1.11
CA VAL A 123 -1.45 -9.30 -0.34
C VAL A 123 -0.41 -9.69 0.71
N TYR A 124 0.88 -9.69 0.36
CA TYR A 124 1.96 -9.94 1.31
C TYR A 124 1.98 -8.88 2.42
N GLY A 125 1.86 -7.58 2.08
CA GLY A 125 1.81 -6.50 3.06
C GLY A 125 0.66 -6.66 4.06
N ILE A 126 -0.55 -6.99 3.56
CA ILE A 126 -1.70 -7.32 4.43
C ILE A 126 -1.40 -8.53 5.31
N PHE A 127 -0.90 -9.62 4.74
CA PHE A 127 -0.55 -10.82 5.50
C PHE A 127 0.48 -10.53 6.60
N ARG A 128 1.49 -9.73 6.30
CA ARG A 128 2.63 -9.47 7.18
C ARG A 128 2.32 -8.48 8.29
N HIS A 129 1.58 -7.42 7.99
CA HIS A 129 1.46 -6.26 8.88
C HIS A 129 0.06 -6.08 9.47
N TYR A 130 -1.00 -6.52 8.79
CA TYR A 130 -2.38 -6.22 9.25
C TYR A 130 -2.64 -6.76 10.66
N THR A 131 -2.17 -7.96 11.00
CA THR A 131 -2.44 -8.55 12.31
C THR A 131 -1.78 -7.80 13.47
N GLU A 132 -0.77 -6.97 13.22
CA GLU A 132 -0.16 -6.12 14.25
C GLU A 132 -1.13 -5.02 14.72
N SER A 133 -2.19 -4.73 13.95
CA SER A 133 -3.26 -3.81 14.39
C SER A 133 -4.12 -4.33 15.54
N LEU A 134 -3.99 -5.61 15.91
CA LEU A 134 -4.55 -6.12 17.17
C LEU A 134 -3.91 -5.46 18.39
N ASP A 135 -2.64 -5.04 18.28
CA ASP A 135 -1.88 -4.47 19.40
C ASP A 135 -1.99 -2.93 19.42
N ASP A 136 -1.98 -2.29 18.25
CA ASP A 136 -1.88 -0.84 18.10
C ASP A 136 -3.14 -0.16 17.51
N SER A 137 -4.17 -0.93 17.12
CA SER A 137 -5.41 -0.43 16.50
C SER A 137 -5.21 0.36 15.18
N ALA A 138 -4.04 0.25 14.53
CA ALA A 138 -3.68 0.98 13.32
C ALA A 138 -4.12 0.27 12.03
N ALA A 139 -5.36 -0.22 11.94
CA ALA A 139 -5.79 -1.06 10.83
C ALA A 139 -5.68 -0.36 9.46
N TYR A 140 -6.12 0.90 9.37
CA TYR A 140 -6.01 1.67 8.12
C TYR A 140 -4.56 1.91 7.71
N ALA A 141 -3.72 2.38 8.63
CA ALA A 141 -2.30 2.62 8.37
C ALA A 141 -1.57 1.37 7.84
N ARG A 142 -1.88 0.19 8.40
CA ARG A 142 -1.29 -1.09 7.97
C ARG A 142 -1.73 -1.50 6.57
N VAL A 143 -2.98 -1.23 6.20
CA VAL A 143 -3.45 -1.47 4.83
C VAL A 143 -2.86 -0.46 3.86
N MET A 144 -2.75 0.80 4.27
CA MET A 144 -2.10 1.84 3.47
C MET A 144 -0.62 1.54 3.23
N LEU A 145 0.10 1.02 4.22
CA LEU A 145 1.46 0.52 4.03
C LEU A 145 1.52 -0.50 2.89
N ALA A 146 0.62 -1.49 2.87
CA ALA A 146 0.57 -2.51 1.82
C ALA A 146 0.21 -1.93 0.44
N CYS A 147 -0.80 -1.06 0.40
CA CYS A 147 -1.29 -0.42 -0.82
C CYS A 147 -0.25 0.52 -1.44
N CYS A 148 0.36 1.37 -0.62
CA CYS A 148 1.40 2.31 -1.03
C CYS A 148 2.72 1.59 -1.35
N SER A 149 3.01 0.44 -0.74
CA SER A 149 4.13 -0.42 -1.15
C SER A 149 3.97 -0.87 -2.59
N ALA A 150 2.81 -1.42 -2.93
CA ALA A 150 2.51 -1.84 -4.28
C ALA A 150 2.56 -0.64 -5.26
N LEU A 151 1.98 0.51 -4.90
CA LEU A 151 2.01 1.72 -5.73
C LEU A 151 3.44 2.24 -5.94
N THR A 152 4.27 2.28 -4.90
CA THR A 152 5.65 2.76 -5.01
C THR A 152 6.44 1.89 -5.98
N VAL A 153 6.34 0.55 -5.85
CA VAL A 153 7.03 -0.38 -6.76
C VAL A 153 6.47 -0.27 -8.18
N MET A 154 5.15 -0.10 -8.37
CA MET A 154 4.55 0.19 -9.68
C MET A 154 5.15 1.44 -10.32
N LEU A 155 5.33 2.52 -9.56
CA LEU A 155 5.91 3.77 -10.07
C LEU A 155 7.40 3.60 -10.42
N MET A 156 8.16 2.86 -9.61
CA MET A 156 9.56 2.52 -9.90
C MET A 156 9.68 1.74 -11.22
N ASP A 157 8.90 0.68 -11.37
CA ASP A 157 8.90 -0.16 -12.57
C ASP A 157 8.43 0.63 -13.80
N CYS A 158 7.36 1.42 -13.66
CA CYS A 158 6.87 2.28 -14.73
C CYS A 158 7.91 3.30 -15.17
N MET A 159 8.67 3.88 -14.23
CA MET A 159 9.74 4.82 -14.53
C MET A 159 10.84 4.16 -15.38
N LYS A 160 11.30 2.96 -14.99
CA LYS A 160 12.30 2.22 -15.78
C LYS A 160 11.78 1.80 -17.14
N TRP A 161 10.53 1.36 -17.22
CA TRP A 161 9.88 1.03 -18.50
C TRP A 161 9.82 2.24 -19.43
N LEU A 162 9.49 3.43 -18.93
CA LEU A 162 9.49 4.66 -19.73
C LEU A 162 10.88 5.06 -20.21
N ASP A 163 11.89 4.93 -19.34
CA ASP A 163 13.28 5.30 -19.67
C ASP A 163 13.90 4.34 -20.70
N GLY A 164 13.59 3.04 -20.59
CA GLY A 164 14.18 1.98 -21.42
C GLY A 164 13.32 1.55 -22.62
N GLY A 165 12.04 1.95 -22.67
CA GLY A 165 11.04 1.47 -23.63
C GLY A 165 10.62 0.01 -23.40
N SER A 166 11.18 -0.67 -22.42
CA SER A 166 10.83 -2.02 -21.96
C SER A 166 11.41 -2.22 -20.55
N ILE A 167 10.92 -3.22 -19.83
CA ILE A 167 11.45 -3.60 -18.52
C ILE A 167 11.56 -5.12 -18.43
N SER A 168 12.64 -5.62 -17.83
CA SER A 168 12.80 -7.06 -17.62
C SER A 168 12.23 -7.50 -16.27
N GLU A 169 11.92 -8.79 -16.13
CA GLU A 169 11.55 -9.35 -14.82
C GLU A 169 12.64 -9.16 -13.77
N TRP A 170 13.91 -9.14 -14.18
CA TRP A 170 15.02 -8.92 -13.28
C TRP A 170 15.04 -7.48 -12.74
N ASP A 171 14.72 -6.50 -13.59
CA ASP A 171 14.60 -5.10 -13.15
C ASP A 171 13.51 -4.94 -12.10
N MET A 172 12.34 -5.54 -12.32
CA MET A 172 11.22 -5.53 -11.35
C MET A 172 11.60 -6.21 -10.02
N ILE A 173 12.37 -7.30 -10.07
CA ILE A 173 12.88 -7.98 -8.86
C ILE A 173 13.85 -7.06 -8.09
N LEU A 174 14.71 -6.34 -8.81
CA LEU A 174 15.65 -5.40 -8.20
C LEU A 174 14.93 -4.21 -7.55
N ASP A 175 13.88 -3.68 -8.18
CA ASP A 175 13.09 -2.59 -7.61
C ASP A 175 12.33 -3.00 -6.36
N LEU A 176 11.65 -4.15 -6.38
CA LEU A 176 11.03 -4.70 -5.17
C LEU A 176 12.06 -4.93 -4.05
N LYS A 177 13.24 -5.43 -4.38
CA LYS A 177 14.32 -5.65 -3.40
C LYS A 177 14.84 -4.34 -2.83
N LEU A 178 14.99 -3.30 -3.65
CA LEU A 178 15.42 -1.97 -3.20
C LEU A 178 14.37 -1.37 -2.25
N TYR A 179 13.09 -1.43 -2.63
CA TYR A 179 11.98 -0.95 -1.81
C TYR A 179 11.89 -1.69 -0.46
N SER A 180 11.90 -3.02 -0.47
CA SER A 180 11.82 -3.84 0.76
C SER A 180 12.98 -3.55 1.71
N LYS A 181 14.18 -3.32 1.18
CA LYS A 181 15.32 -2.87 2.00
C LYS A 181 15.11 -1.51 2.63
N GLN A 182 14.57 -0.55 1.88
CA GLN A 182 14.33 0.80 2.38
C GLN A 182 13.25 0.81 3.46
N VAL A 183 12.10 0.21 3.19
CA VAL A 183 10.91 0.34 4.04
C VAL A 183 10.82 -0.83 5.03
N GLU A 184 10.70 -2.06 4.54
CA GLU A 184 10.35 -3.21 5.39
C GLU A 184 11.46 -3.66 6.34
N TYR A 185 12.73 -3.41 6.02
CA TYR A 185 13.87 -3.77 6.89
C TYR A 185 14.23 -2.70 7.92
N SER A 186 13.55 -1.55 7.93
CA SER A 186 13.72 -0.52 8.95
C SER A 186 12.42 -0.35 9.74
N GLN A 187 12.44 -0.75 11.01
CA GLN A 187 11.28 -0.55 11.90
C GLN A 187 10.97 0.94 12.07
N GLU A 188 11.99 1.80 12.07
CA GLU A 188 11.82 3.26 12.14
C GLU A 188 11.09 3.79 10.90
N ASN A 189 11.39 3.27 9.72
CA ASN A 189 10.70 3.65 8.49
C ASN A 189 9.27 3.11 8.44
N ILE A 190 9.03 1.89 8.92
CA ILE A 190 7.66 1.38 9.11
C ILE A 190 6.89 2.31 10.06
N ASN A 191 7.47 2.66 11.21
CA ASN A 191 6.80 3.53 12.18
C ASN A 191 6.50 4.91 11.60
N ALA A 192 7.45 5.53 10.90
CA ALA A 192 7.25 6.81 10.21
C ALA A 192 6.11 6.73 9.18
N PHE A 193 5.98 5.60 8.48
CA PHE A 193 4.85 5.37 7.59
C PHE A 193 3.53 5.26 8.38
N LEU A 194 3.51 4.48 9.46
CA LEU A 194 2.29 4.28 10.23
C LEU A 194 1.82 5.58 10.90
N GLU A 195 2.72 6.40 11.43
CA GLU A 195 2.42 7.70 12.03
C GLU A 195 1.74 8.65 11.03
N GLU A 196 2.16 8.61 9.77
CA GLU A 196 1.55 9.44 8.73
C GLU A 196 0.12 8.98 8.40
N TYR A 197 -0.15 7.67 8.39
CA TYR A 197 -1.44 7.10 7.95
C TYR A 197 -2.33 6.60 9.09
N TYR A 198 -2.01 6.93 10.35
CA TYR A 198 -2.80 6.56 11.53
C TYR A 198 -4.14 7.29 11.58
#